data_AF-A0A6B3C528-F1
#
_entry.id   AF-A0A6B3C528-F1
#
_cell.length_a   1.000
_cell.length_b   1.000
_cell.length_c   1.000
_cell.angle_alpha   90.00
_cell.angle_beta   90.00
_cell.angle_gamma   90.00
#
_symmetry.space_group_name_H-M   'P 1'
#
loop_
_entity.id
_entity.type
_entity.pdbx_description
1 polymer ?
#
loop_
_entity_poly.entity_id
_entity_poly.type
_entity_poly.pdbx_seq_one_letter_code
_entity_poly.pdbx_strand_id
1 'polypeptide(L)' 'MTLPGLHMCRHCDELITDPDDAVVVAYVHANSGPGREIWAHSAHAHLVQPDPYPLALLARIRALCAGNSAT' A
#
# COMPACT_ATOMS: atom_id res chain seq x y z
N MET A 1 13.21 19.19 9.37
CA MET A 1 13.60 19.45 7.97
C MET A 1 13.78 18.09 7.31
N THR A 2 12.71 17.54 6.77
CA THR A 2 12.75 16.32 5.96
C THR A 2 13.39 16.74 4.63
N LEU A 3 14.50 16.12 4.22
CA LEU A 3 15.00 16.26 2.85
C LEU A 3 13.80 16.03 1.90
N PRO A 4 13.64 16.76 0.78
CA PRO A 4 12.66 16.39 -0.24
C PRO A 4 13.00 14.93 -0.62
N GLY A 5 12.18 14.02 -0.11
CA GLY A 5 12.48 12.62 -0.11
C GLY A 5 12.47 12.16 -1.55
N LEU A 6 13.56 11.56 -2.02
CA LEU A 6 13.55 10.83 -3.27
C LEU A 6 12.53 9.69 -3.12
N HIS A 7 11.32 9.90 -3.63
CA HIS A 7 10.23 8.94 -3.58
C HIS A 7 10.29 8.06 -4.83
N MET A 8 9.97 6.77 -4.68
CA MET A 8 9.78 5.88 -5.83
C MET A 8 8.29 5.61 -6.01
N CYS A 9 7.83 5.67 -7.24
CA CYS A 9 6.46 5.34 -7.57
C CYS A 9 6.25 3.83 -7.45
N ARG A 10 5.30 3.42 -6.60
CA ARG A 10 5.02 2.00 -6.37
C ARG A 10 4.49 1.26 -7.60
N HIS A 11 3.93 1.97 -8.57
CA HIS A 11 3.33 1.36 -9.77
C HIS A 11 4.35 1.06 -10.88
N CYS A 12 5.21 2.02 -11.22
CA CYS A 12 6.20 1.88 -12.30
C CYS A 12 7.62 1.62 -11.81
N ASP A 13 7.85 1.62 -10.49
CA ASP A 13 9.16 1.47 -9.84
C ASP A 13 10.22 2.52 -10.29
N GLU A 14 9.77 3.64 -10.85
CA GLU A 14 10.60 4.78 -11.22
C GLU A 14 10.65 5.84 -10.12
N LEU A 15 11.69 6.67 -10.16
CA LEU A 15 11.87 7.78 -9.24
C LEU A 15 10.92 8.93 -9.57
N ILE A 16 10.27 9.48 -8.55
CA ILE A 16 9.45 10.69 -8.65
C ILE A 16 10.38 11.90 -8.58
N THR A 17 10.61 12.56 -9.71
CA THR A 17 11.52 13.71 -9.80
C THR A 17 10.83 15.04 -9.51
N ASP A 18 9.53 15.13 -9.75
CA ASP A 18 8.71 16.30 -9.43
C ASP A 18 8.04 16.10 -8.06
N PRO A 19 8.39 16.90 -7.04
CA PRO A 19 7.78 16.76 -5.72
C PRO A 19 6.25 16.99 -5.73
N ASP A 20 5.72 17.77 -6.68
CA ASP A 20 4.28 18.02 -6.78
C ASP A 20 3.51 16.83 -7.40
N ASP A 21 4.21 15.88 -8.03
CA ASP A 21 3.64 14.63 -8.56
C ASP A 21 3.63 13.50 -7.53
N ALA A 22 4.24 13.70 -6.36
CA ALA A 22 4.33 12.68 -5.32
C ALA A 22 3.04 12.58 -4.48
N VAL A 23 2.34 11.45 -4.57
CA VAL A 23 1.12 11.17 -3.79
C VAL A 23 1.33 9.97 -2.86
N VAL A 24 1.00 10.13 -1.58
CA VAL A 24 0.94 9.01 -0.62
C VAL A 24 -0.29 8.16 -0.90
N VAL A 25 -0.09 6.88 -1.19
CA VAL A 25 -1.16 5.92 -1.52
C VAL A 25 -1.43 4.90 -0.42
N ALA A 26 -0.45 4.64 0.44
CA ALA A 26 -0.60 3.72 1.56
C ALA A 26 0.43 4.00 2.66
N TYR A 27 0.16 3.46 3.84
CA TYR A 27 1.13 3.36 4.93
C TYR A 27 1.32 1.89 5.29
N VAL A 28 2.57 1.43 5.27
CA VAL A 28 2.93 0.07 5.69
C VAL A 28 3.48 0.14 7.09
N HIS A 29 2.72 -0.41 8.04
CA HIS A 29 3.16 -0.57 9.42
C HIS A 29 4.37 -1.51 9.51
N ALA A 30 5.28 -1.22 10.43
CA ALA A 30 6.34 -2.12 10.82
C ALA A 30 6.00 -2.77 12.17
N ASN A 31 6.47 -4.00 12.39
CA ASN A 31 6.35 -4.67 13.69
C ASN A 31 7.19 -3.98 14.78
N SER A 32 8.16 -3.16 14.40
CA SER A 32 8.99 -2.40 15.31
C SER A 32 9.41 -1.08 14.65
N GLY A 33 9.34 0.01 15.41
CA GLY A 33 9.62 1.35 14.92
C GLY A 33 8.49 1.94 14.06
N PRO A 34 8.70 3.15 13.52
CA PRO A 34 7.77 3.75 12.58
C PRO A 34 7.70 2.91 11.30
N GLY A 35 6.49 2.72 10.78
CA GLY A 35 6.28 2.19 9.44
C GLY A 35 6.76 3.16 8.35
N ARG A 36 6.40 2.87 7.10
CA ARG A 36 6.78 3.72 5.95
C ARG A 36 5.58 4.08 5.09
N GLU A 37 5.59 5.30 4.58
CA GLU A 37 4.67 5.74 3.53
C GLU A 37 5.08 5.11 2.19
N ILE A 38 4.07 4.79 1.39
CA ILE A 38 4.21 4.32 0.02
C ILE A 38 3.72 5.43 -0.90
N TRP A 39 4.54 5.74 -1.90
CA TRP A 39 4.33 6.87 -2.80
C TRP A 39 4.04 6.40 -4.22
N ALA A 40 3.36 7.23 -5.00
CA ALA A 40 3.12 7.04 -6.42
C ALA A 40 3.07 8.39 -7.14
N HIS A 41 3.39 8.39 -8.44
CA HIS A 41 2.98 9.49 -9.32
C HIS A 41 1.46 9.68 -9.23
N SER A 42 0.99 10.93 -9.32
CA SER A 42 -0.44 11.27 -9.24
C SER A 42 -1.27 10.49 -10.27
N ALA A 43 -0.76 10.36 -11.49
CA ALA A 43 -1.36 9.59 -12.57
C ALA A 43 -1.44 8.08 -12.28
N HIS A 44 -0.58 7.55 -11.41
CA HIS A 44 -0.52 6.12 -11.07
C HIS A 44 -1.17 5.78 -9.74
N ALA A 45 -1.58 6.77 -8.94
CA ALA A 45 -2.09 6.54 -7.59
C ALA A 45 -3.25 5.53 -7.56
N HIS A 46 -4.16 5.61 -8.53
CA HIS A 46 -5.31 4.71 -8.68
C HIS A 46 -4.99 3.32 -9.22
N LEU A 47 -3.76 3.10 -9.72
CA LEU A 47 -3.30 1.83 -10.27
C LEU A 47 -2.52 0.99 -9.25
N VAL A 48 -2.15 1.58 -8.11
CA VAL A 48 -1.49 0.86 -7.02
C VAL A 48 -2.51 -0.03 -6.33
N GLN A 49 -2.37 -1.34 -6.53
CA GLN A 49 -3.24 -2.32 -5.90
C GLN A 49 -2.75 -2.65 -4.48
N PRO A 50 -3.68 -2.96 -3.55
CA PRO A 50 -3.34 -3.49 -2.24
C PRO A 50 -2.60 -4.83 -2.38
N ASP A 51 -1.81 -5.19 -1.36
CA ASP A 51 -1.14 -6.49 -1.31
C ASP A 51 -2.18 -7.62 -1.46
N PRO A 52 -2.00 -8.53 -2.43
CA PRO A 52 -2.97 -9.61 -2.68
C PRO A 52 -3.03 -10.63 -1.53
N TYR A 53 -1.96 -10.77 -0.74
CA TYR A 53 -1.89 -11.79 0.30
C TYR A 53 -2.82 -11.50 1.49
N PRO A 54 -2.83 -10.31 2.12
CA PRO A 54 -3.82 -9.95 3.13
C PRO A 54 -5.27 -10.07 2.64
N LEU A 55 -5.53 -9.72 1.38
CA LEU A 55 -6.86 -9.87 0.78
C LEU A 55 -7.29 -11.33 0.68
N ALA A 56 -6.41 -12.20 0.17
CA ALA A 56 -6.66 -13.63 0.09
C ALA A 56 -6.87 -14.26 1.49
N LEU A 57 -6.08 -13.84 2.48
CA LEU A 57 -6.21 -14.29 3.86
C LEU A 57 -7.55 -13.88 4.46
N LEU A 58 -7.97 -12.62 4.30
CA LEU A 58 -9.26 -12.13 4.78
C LEU A 58 -10.43 -12.89 4.14
N ALA A 59 -10.37 -13.11 2.83
CA ALA A 59 -11.38 -13.87 2.11
C ALA A 59 -11.50 -15.30 2.66
N ARG A 60 -10.37 -15.96 2.95
CA ARG A 60 -10.34 -17.30 3.54
C ARG A 60 -10.94 -17.33 4.94
N ILE A 61 -10.61 -16.35 5.79
CA ILE A 61 -11.18 -16.24 7.15
C ILE A 61 -12.70 -16.07 7.06
N ARG A 62 -13.19 -15.20 6.19
CA ARG A 62 -14.63 -14.97 6.01
C ARG A 62 -15.37 -16.23 5.57
N ALA A 63 -14.79 -17.01 4.64
CA ALA A 63 -15.37 -18.28 4.21
C ALA A 63 -15.45 -19.29 5.37
N LEU A 64 -14.41 -19.38 6.21
CA LEU A 64 -14.40 -20.25 7.38
C LEU A 64 -15.44 -19.81 8.42
N CYS A 65 -15.55 -18.52 8.72
CA CYS A 65 -16.55 -18.00 9.65
C CYS A 65 -17.98 -18.27 9.13
N ALA A 66 -18.24 -18.05 7.85
CA ALA A 66 -19.55 -18.33 7.26
C ALA A 66 -19.93 -19.81 7.35
N GLY A 67 -18.97 -20.72 7.13
CA GLY A 67 -19.19 -22.16 7.30
C GLY A 67 -19.46 -22.55 8.76
N ASN A 68 -18.73 -21.96 9.71
CA ASN A 68 -18.90 -22.24 11.14
C ASN A 68 -20.18 -21.65 11.74
N SER A 69 -20.75 -20.58 11.16
CA SER A 69 -22.02 -19.99 11.60
C SER A 69 -23.26 -20.73 11.06
N ALA A 70 -23.08 -21.68 10.14
CA ALA A 70 -24.17 -22.47 9.54
C ALA A 70 -24.39 -23.83 10.24
N THR A 71 -23.70 -24.09 11.36
CA THR A 71 -23.81 -25.31 12.18
C THR A 71 -24.27 -24.94 13.58
#